data_AF-A0A7W0GE66-F1
#
_entry.id   AF-A0A7W0GE66-F1
#
_cell.length_a   1.000
_cell.length_b   1.000
_cell.length_c   1.000
_cell.angle_alpha   90.00
_cell.angle_beta   90.00
_cell.angle_gamma   90.00
#
_symmetry.space_group_name_H-M   'P 1'
#
loop_
_entity.id
_entity.type
_entity.pdbx_description
1 polymer ?
#
loop_
_entity_poly.entity_id
_entity_poly.type
_entity_poly.pdbx_seq_one_letter_code
_entity_poly.pdbx_strand_id
1 'polypeptide(L)'
;MSPVRTTASPGILWAVLVGIWSLIFAAPHFYWALGGRAGLGTQAAAADAALQQGWFATYNLAAGCLGILGALVALVLAKRWGSQRVRRWLLIAATAACAVLLLRGMLGLTLLGVELLKGTFDEQTPAVLLAIEPWFVVGGLAYGGMAVHQRKAAPTNNPSH
;
A
#
# COMPACT_ATOMS: atom_id res chain seq x y z
N MET A 1 -33.40 11.61 23.77
CA MET A 1 -32.07 11.95 23.23
C MET A 1 -31.73 10.92 22.16
N SER A 2 -31.87 11.28 20.88
CA SER A 2 -31.48 10.39 19.78
C SER A 2 -29.95 10.40 19.63
N PRO A 3 -29.28 9.26 19.48
CA PRO A 3 -27.83 9.23 19.31
C PRO A 3 -27.45 9.88 17.98
N VAL A 4 -26.61 10.93 18.05
CA VAL A 4 -26.00 11.54 16.87
C VAL A 4 -25.03 10.51 16.28
N ARG A 5 -25.42 9.85 15.19
CA ARG A 5 -24.49 9.05 14.38
C ARG A 5 -23.58 10.03 13.63
N THR A 6 -22.40 10.27 14.18
CA THR A 6 -21.28 10.88 13.47
C THR A 6 -20.74 9.88 12.45
N THR A 7 -21.42 9.73 11.30
CA THR A 7 -20.84 8.99 10.18
C THR A 7 -19.64 9.77 9.66
N ALA A 8 -18.45 9.18 9.74
CA ALA A 8 -17.25 9.78 9.17
C ALA A 8 -17.47 10.06 7.67
N SER A 9 -17.01 11.22 7.19
CA SER A 9 -17.12 11.55 5.77
C SER A 9 -16.39 10.49 4.92
N PRO A 10 -16.86 10.16 3.71
CA PRO A 10 -16.22 9.14 2.87
C PRO A 10 -14.72 9.37 2.67
N GLY A 11 -14.27 10.63 2.55
CA GLY A 11 -12.85 10.96 2.41
C GLY A 11 -12.01 10.64 3.65
N ILE A 12 -12.57 10.80 4.85
CA ILE A 12 -11.91 10.41 6.10
C ILE A 12 -11.83 8.88 6.20
N LEU A 13 -12.89 8.17 5.85
CA LEU A 13 -12.89 6.70 5.85
C LEU A 13 -11.80 6.15 4.93
N TRP A 14 -11.69 6.65 3.70
CA TRP A 14 -10.62 6.25 2.79
C TRP A 14 -9.22 6.55 3.33
N ALA A 15 -9.03 7.71 3.97
CA ALA A 15 -7.75 8.04 4.58
C ALA A 15 -7.41 7.12 5.77
N VAL A 16 -8.39 6.73 6.58
CA VAL A 16 -8.18 5.74 7.65
C VAL A 16 -7.83 4.38 7.07
N LEU A 17 -8.55 3.91 6.04
CA LEU A 17 -8.27 2.64 5.36
C LEU A 17 -6.85 2.61 4.79
N VAL A 18 -6.45 3.68 4.09
CA VAL A 18 -5.07 3.81 3.57
C VAL A 18 -4.06 3.82 4.70
N GLY A 19 -4.30 4.56 5.78
CA GLY A 19 -3.41 4.61 6.94
C GLY A 19 -3.20 3.24 7.56
N ILE A 20 -4.27 2.50 7.83
CA ILE A 20 -4.21 1.15 8.38
C ILE A 20 -3.50 0.19 7.42
N TRP A 21 -3.88 0.20 6.14
CA TRP A 21 -3.26 -0.64 5.12
C TRP A 21 -1.76 -0.39 5.05
N SER A 22 -1.33 0.88 5.07
CA SER A 22 0.07 1.27 5.02
C SER A 22 0.89 0.83 6.23
N LEU A 23 0.31 0.85 7.43
CA LEU A 23 0.97 0.34 8.63
C LEU A 23 1.09 -1.18 8.63
N ILE A 24 0.03 -1.88 8.22
CA ILE A 24 0.04 -3.34 8.04
C ILE A 24 1.05 -3.73 6.97
N PHE A 25 1.18 -2.95 5.90
CA PHE A 25 2.19 -3.15 4.86
C PHE A 25 3.61 -2.94 5.39
N ALA A 26 3.85 -1.91 6.20
CA ALA A 26 5.20 -1.59 6.69
C ALA A 26 5.77 -2.65 7.66
N ALA A 27 4.93 -3.21 8.53
CA ALA A 27 5.35 -4.16 9.56
C ALA A 27 6.12 -5.39 9.04
N PRO A 28 5.61 -6.19 8.07
CA PRO A 28 6.33 -7.34 7.54
C PRO A 28 7.61 -6.94 6.80
N HIS A 29 7.64 -5.78 6.15
CA HIS A 29 8.84 -5.28 5.47
C HIS A 29 9.94 -4.95 6.47
N PHE A 30 9.64 -4.28 7.59
CA PHE A 30 10.65 -4.09 8.63
C PHE A 30 11.10 -5.43 9.24
N TYR A 31 10.19 -6.38 9.45
CA TYR A 31 10.54 -7.72 9.93
C TYR A 31 11.52 -8.43 8.97
N TRP A 32 11.25 -8.44 7.66
CA TRP A 32 12.15 -9.04 6.67
C TRP A 32 13.46 -8.26 6.51
N ALA A 33 13.45 -6.94 6.62
CA ALA A 33 14.66 -6.13 6.61
C ALA A 33 15.61 -6.46 7.77
N LEU A 34 15.07 -6.89 8.91
CA LEU A 34 15.81 -7.32 10.09
C LEU A 34 16.22 -8.81 10.06
N GLY A 35 16.01 -9.52 8.94
CA GLY A 35 16.38 -10.93 8.81
C GLY A 35 15.27 -11.91 9.16
N GLY A 36 14.03 -11.44 9.31
CA GLY A 36 12.87 -12.29 9.49
C GLY A 36 12.69 -13.28 8.33
N ARG A 37 12.25 -14.52 8.65
CA ARG A 37 12.18 -15.63 7.68
C ARG A 37 10.76 -16.07 7.35
N ALA A 38 9.79 -15.72 8.19
CA ALA A 38 8.41 -16.14 8.02
C ALA A 38 7.87 -15.71 6.65
N GLY A 39 7.28 -16.66 5.92
CA GLY A 39 6.68 -16.42 4.60
C GLY A 39 7.64 -16.47 3.42
N LEU A 40 8.97 -16.49 3.61
CA LEU A 40 9.95 -16.50 2.49
C LEU A 40 10.17 -17.88 1.84
N GLY A 41 9.39 -18.88 2.24
CA GLY A 41 9.48 -20.27 1.75
C GLY A 41 9.33 -21.27 2.90
N THR A 42 8.99 -22.51 2.57
CA THR A 42 8.86 -23.62 3.54
C THR A 42 10.21 -24.25 3.89
N GLN A 43 11.21 -24.10 3.01
CA GLN A 43 12.56 -24.61 3.21
C GLN A 43 13.51 -23.52 3.72
N ALA A 44 14.36 -23.88 4.69
CA ALA A 44 15.37 -22.97 5.24
C ALA A 44 16.27 -22.38 4.14
N ALA A 45 16.67 -23.20 3.16
CA ALA A 45 17.53 -22.79 2.05
C ALA A 45 16.93 -21.65 1.18
N ALA A 46 15.61 -21.62 0.99
CA ALA A 46 14.95 -20.57 0.21
C ALA A 46 14.94 -19.22 0.94
N ALA A 47 14.65 -19.25 2.25
CA ALA A 47 14.72 -18.05 3.08
C ALA A 47 16.17 -17.53 3.21
N ASP A 48 17.15 -18.44 3.36
CA ASP A 48 18.57 -18.08 3.37
C ASP A 48 19.01 -17.46 2.05
N ALA A 49 18.61 -18.04 0.92
CA ALA A 49 18.92 -17.51 -0.41
C ALA A 49 18.34 -16.10 -0.62
N ALA A 50 17.13 -15.83 -0.11
CA ALA A 50 16.54 -14.49 -0.16
C ALA A 50 17.31 -13.47 0.70
N LEU A 51 17.66 -13.85 1.94
CA LEU A 51 18.37 -12.97 2.88
C LEU A 51 19.83 -12.69 2.48
N GLN A 52 20.46 -13.62 1.75
CA GLN A 52 21.82 -13.46 1.21
C GLN A 52 21.87 -12.45 0.04
N GLN A 53 20.73 -12.07 -0.54
CA GLN A 53 20.74 -11.07 -1.61
C GLN A 53 21.01 -9.68 -1.01
N GLY A 54 22.12 -9.06 -1.40
CA GLY A 54 22.55 -7.76 -0.84
C GLY A 54 21.54 -6.61 -0.99
N TRP A 55 20.57 -6.73 -1.91
CA TRP A 55 19.51 -5.74 -2.09
C TRP A 55 18.26 -6.01 -1.23
N PHE A 56 18.07 -7.21 -0.70
CA PHE A 56 16.82 -7.63 -0.04
C PHE A 56 16.52 -6.80 1.21
N ALA A 57 17.50 -6.63 2.09
CA ALA A 57 17.34 -5.83 3.30
C ALA A 57 17.03 -4.37 2.97
N THR A 58 17.77 -3.78 2.01
CA THR A 58 17.59 -2.39 1.58
C THR A 58 16.22 -2.16 0.94
N TYR A 59 15.77 -3.08 0.09
CA TYR A 59 14.44 -3.03 -0.51
C TYR A 59 13.33 -3.06 0.54
N ASN A 60 13.41 -4.01 1.47
CA ASN A 60 12.41 -4.15 2.53
C ASN A 60 12.41 -2.94 3.47
N LEU A 61 13.58 -2.42 3.82
CA LEU A 61 13.68 -1.20 4.62
C LEU A 61 13.04 0.00 3.90
N ALA A 62 13.35 0.19 2.61
CA ALA A 62 12.78 1.26 1.81
C ALA A 62 11.25 1.13 1.68
N ALA A 63 10.74 -0.08 1.44
CA ALA A 63 9.31 -0.37 1.36
C ALA A 63 8.60 -0.11 2.69
N GLY A 64 9.20 -0.52 3.82
CA GLY A 64 8.70 -0.22 5.16
C GLY A 64 8.60 1.28 5.43
N CYS A 65 9.66 2.03 5.13
CA CYS A 65 9.69 3.49 5.24
C CYS A 65 8.63 4.16 4.35
N LEU A 66 8.45 3.71 3.11
CA LEU A 66 7.39 4.19 2.23
C LEU A 66 6.00 3.89 2.78
N GLY A 67 5.80 2.76 3.45
CA GLY A 67 4.56 2.46 4.18
C GLY A 67 4.28 3.47 5.28
N ILE A 68 5.27 3.80 6.11
CA ILE A 68 5.12 4.84 7.15
C ILE A 68 4.80 6.21 6.54
N LEU A 69 5.52 6.60 5.49
CA LEU A 69 5.24 7.85 4.76
C LEU A 69 3.82 7.84 4.19
N GLY A 70 3.36 6.71 3.67
CA GLY A 70 2.00 6.51 3.20
C GLY A 70 0.94 6.76 4.28
N ALA A 71 1.15 6.22 5.48
CA ALA A 71 0.27 6.46 6.62
C ALA A 71 0.25 7.93 7.03
N LEU A 72 1.41 8.61 7.00
CA LEU A 72 1.50 10.05 7.27
C LEU A 72 0.77 10.88 6.21
N VAL A 73 0.92 10.55 4.92
CA VAL A 73 0.18 11.19 3.82
C VAL A 73 -1.33 11.07 4.06
N ALA A 74 -1.80 9.89 4.44
CA ALA A 74 -3.20 9.64 4.72
C ALA A 74 -3.70 10.49 5.91
N LEU A 75 -2.91 10.55 7.00
CA LEU A 75 -3.22 11.36 8.18
C LEU A 75 -3.32 12.86 7.84
N VAL A 76 -2.34 13.39 7.10
CA VAL A 76 -2.31 14.81 6.72
C VAL A 76 -3.51 15.15 5.83
N LEU A 77 -3.84 14.28 4.87
CA LEU A 77 -5.02 14.45 4.02
C LEU A 77 -6.34 14.33 4.82
N ALA A 78 -6.42 13.43 5.79
CA ALA A 78 -7.60 13.28 6.65
C ALA A 78 -7.87 14.54 7.49
N LYS A 79 -6.81 15.09 8.09
CA LYS A 79 -6.90 16.30 8.94
C LYS A 79 -6.96 17.60 8.16
N ARG A 80 -6.87 17.55 6.82
CA ARG A 80 -6.81 18.72 5.93
C ARG A 80 -5.71 19.71 6.34
N TRP A 81 -4.58 19.18 6.81
CA TRP A 81 -3.45 19.99 7.23
C TRP A 81 -2.64 20.51 6.05
N GLY A 82 -2.09 21.73 6.20
CA GLY A 82 -1.19 22.35 5.22
C GLY A 82 -1.88 23.20 4.15
N SER A 83 -1.06 23.81 3.29
CA SER A 83 -1.54 24.67 2.21
C SER A 83 -2.11 23.85 1.03
N GLN A 84 -2.88 24.50 0.15
CA GLN A 84 -3.39 23.86 -1.08
C GLN A 84 -2.25 23.29 -1.96
N ARG A 85 -1.07 23.92 -1.94
CA ARG A 85 0.12 23.43 -2.66
C ARG A 85 0.61 22.10 -2.09
N VAL A 86 0.71 21.98 -0.76
CA VAL A 86 1.10 20.73 -0.08
C VAL A 86 0.08 19.64 -0.40
N ARG A 87 -1.21 19.95 -0.29
CA ARG A 87 -2.29 19.01 -0.61
C ARG A 87 -2.22 18.50 -2.05
N ARG A 88 -1.91 19.35 -3.02
CA ARG A 88 -1.71 18.94 -4.43
C ARG A 88 -0.60 17.91 -4.57
N TRP A 89 0.54 18.12 -3.93
CA TRP A 89 1.66 17.17 -3.93
C TRP A 89 1.30 15.85 -3.25
N LEU A 90 0.59 15.89 -2.12
CA LEU A 90 0.12 14.68 -1.43
C LEU A 90 -0.85 13.88 -2.31
N LEU A 91 -1.72 14.54 -3.07
CA LEU A 91 -2.63 13.87 -4.01
C LEU A 91 -1.90 13.27 -5.22
N ILE A 92 -0.82 13.92 -5.69
CA ILE A 92 0.05 13.36 -6.73
C ILE A 92 0.74 12.11 -6.18
N ALA A 93 1.32 12.19 -4.97
CA ALA A 93 1.96 11.05 -4.32
C ALA A 93 0.98 9.88 -4.13
N ALA A 94 -0.25 10.14 -3.68
CA ALA A 94 -1.28 9.11 -3.55
C ALA A 94 -1.67 8.49 -4.91
N THR A 95 -1.72 9.28 -5.97
CA THR A 95 -2.01 8.77 -7.33
C THR A 95 -0.85 7.94 -7.88
N ALA A 96 0.39 8.38 -7.65
CA ALA A 96 1.58 7.63 -8.02
C ALA A 96 1.66 6.29 -7.27
N ALA A 97 1.39 6.30 -5.96
CA ALA A 97 1.30 5.09 -5.15
C ALA A 97 0.22 4.13 -5.69
N CYS A 98 -0.98 4.64 -6.02
CA CYS A 98 -2.02 3.85 -6.68
C CYS A 98 -1.50 3.16 -7.95
N ALA A 99 -0.89 3.91 -8.86
CA ALA A 99 -0.38 3.37 -10.12
C ALA A 99 0.71 2.30 -9.90
N VAL A 100 1.69 2.57 -9.03
CA VAL A 100 2.80 1.65 -8.75
C VAL A 100 2.28 0.36 -8.09
N LEU A 101 1.41 0.47 -7.09
CA LEU A 101 0.86 -0.68 -6.38
C LEU A 101 -0.01 -1.55 -7.29
N LEU A 102 -0.86 -0.94 -8.12
CA LEU A 102 -1.66 -1.68 -9.09
C LEU A 102 -0.77 -2.36 -10.15
N LEU A 103 0.20 -1.65 -10.71
CA LEU A 103 1.10 -2.23 -11.71
C LEU A 103 1.88 -3.42 -11.12
N ARG A 104 2.44 -3.25 -9.91
CA ARG A 104 3.20 -4.30 -9.23
C ARG A 104 2.34 -5.51 -8.89
N GLY A 105 1.16 -5.30 -8.31
CA GLY A 105 0.24 -6.37 -7.93
C GLY A 105 -0.33 -7.10 -9.14
N MET A 106 -0.74 -6.38 -10.18
CA MET A 106 -1.26 -6.99 -11.42
C MET A 106 -0.20 -7.79 -12.16
N LEU A 107 1.05 -7.30 -12.21
CA LEU A 107 2.17 -8.05 -12.77
C LEU A 107 2.40 -9.35 -11.99
N GLY A 108 2.44 -9.28 -10.65
CA GLY A 108 2.62 -10.46 -9.80
C GLY A 108 1.49 -11.48 -9.95
N LEU A 109 0.23 -11.02 -9.95
CA LEU A 109 -0.93 -11.90 -10.22
C LEU A 109 -0.87 -12.54 -11.61
N THR A 110 -0.42 -11.81 -12.63
CA THR A 110 -0.26 -12.35 -13.98
C THR A 110 0.81 -13.43 -14.01
N LEU A 111 1.96 -13.20 -13.36
CA LEU A 111 3.05 -14.16 -13.27
C LEU A 111 2.61 -15.43 -12.53
N LEU A 112 1.96 -15.28 -11.36
CA LEU A 112 1.38 -16.40 -10.61
C LEU A 112 0.35 -17.17 -11.44
N GLY A 113 -0.49 -16.47 -12.19
CA GLY A 113 -1.47 -17.10 -13.08
C GLY A 113 -0.81 -17.89 -14.21
N VAL A 114 0.27 -17.38 -14.80
CA VAL A 114 1.05 -18.08 -15.82
C VAL A 114 1.71 -19.34 -15.25
N GLU A 115 2.29 -19.26 -14.06
CA GLU A 115 2.90 -20.41 -13.37
C GLU A 115 1.86 -21.50 -13.07
N LEU A 116 0.69 -21.11 -12.59
CA LEU A 116 -0.43 -22.02 -12.33
C LEU A 116 -0.89 -22.72 -13.61
N LEU A 117 -1.06 -21.98 -14.70
CA LEU A 117 -1.47 -22.55 -16.00
C LEU A 117 -0.43 -23.47 -16.62
N LYS A 118 0.86 -23.21 -16.37
CA LYS A 118 1.97 -24.05 -16.85
C LYS A 118 2.22 -25.28 -15.96
N GLY A 119 1.54 -25.38 -14.81
CA GLY A 119 1.80 -26.44 -13.82
C GLY A 119 3.17 -26.33 -13.16
N THR A 120 3.82 -25.16 -13.23
CA THR A 120 5.13 -24.90 -12.59
C THR A 120 4.97 -24.30 -11.20
N PHE A 121 3.73 -24.20 -10.71
CA PHE A 121 3.42 -23.78 -9.36
C PHE A 121 3.79 -24.92 -8.39
N ASP A 122 5.02 -24.85 -7.86
CA ASP A 122 5.61 -25.85 -6.97
C ASP A 122 5.52 -25.40 -5.49
N GLU A 123 5.75 -26.32 -4.55
CA GLU A 123 5.93 -26.04 -3.11
C GLU A 123 7.02 -25.00 -2.83
N GLN A 124 7.91 -24.74 -3.80
CA GLN A 124 8.94 -23.71 -3.73
C GLN A 124 8.39 -22.28 -3.90
N THR A 125 7.20 -22.10 -4.48
CA THR A 125 6.59 -20.77 -4.59
C THR A 125 6.19 -20.28 -3.20
N PRO A 126 6.79 -19.18 -2.68
CA PRO A 126 6.50 -18.73 -1.34
C PRO A 126 5.01 -18.42 -1.20
N ALA A 127 4.29 -19.16 -0.34
CA ALA A 127 2.85 -18.98 -0.13
C ALA A 127 2.47 -17.54 0.24
N VAL A 128 3.43 -16.77 0.77
CA VAL A 128 3.26 -15.35 1.05
C VAL A 128 2.97 -14.54 -0.22
N LEU A 129 3.46 -14.94 -1.40
CA LEU A 129 3.17 -14.26 -2.67
C LEU A 129 1.68 -14.32 -3.02
N LEU A 130 1.00 -15.43 -2.72
CA LEU A 130 -0.46 -15.53 -2.91
C LEU A 130 -1.23 -14.50 -2.08
N ALA A 131 -0.70 -14.10 -0.92
CA ALA A 131 -1.29 -13.07 -0.09
C ALA A 131 -0.81 -11.66 -0.47
N ILE A 132 0.48 -11.50 -0.80
CA ILE A 132 1.12 -10.22 -1.08
C ILE A 132 0.62 -9.62 -2.40
N GLU A 133 0.47 -10.42 -3.45
CA GLU A 133 0.12 -9.89 -4.77
C GLU A 133 -1.30 -9.26 -4.80
N PRO A 134 -2.35 -9.92 -4.26
CA PRO A 134 -3.64 -9.26 -4.05
C PRO A 134 -3.55 -8.07 -3.08
N TRP A 135 -2.68 -8.13 -2.07
CA TRP A 135 -2.54 -7.05 -1.09
C TRP A 135 -2.04 -5.75 -1.75
N PHE A 136 -1.12 -5.84 -2.70
CA PHE A 136 -0.71 -4.71 -3.54
C PHE A 136 -1.89 -4.09 -4.30
N VAL A 137 -2.76 -4.91 -4.88
CA VAL A 137 -3.95 -4.42 -5.60
C VAL A 137 -4.91 -3.70 -4.65
N VAL A 138 -5.18 -4.27 -3.48
CA VAL A 138 -6.02 -3.65 -2.44
C VAL A 138 -5.46 -2.28 -2.04
N GLY A 139 -4.14 -2.20 -1.82
CA GLY A 139 -3.48 -0.93 -1.52
C GLY A 139 -3.64 0.09 -2.63
N GLY A 140 -3.41 -0.32 -3.88
CA GLY A 140 -3.57 0.54 -5.05
C GLY A 140 -4.97 1.14 -5.14
N LEU A 141 -6.00 0.30 -5.00
CA LEU A 141 -7.40 0.74 -4.99
C LEU A 141 -7.70 1.69 -3.82
N ALA A 142 -7.17 1.42 -2.62
CA ALA A 142 -7.36 2.29 -1.46
C ALA A 142 -6.75 3.69 -1.67
N TYR A 143 -5.52 3.76 -2.18
CA TYR A 143 -4.87 5.02 -2.51
C TYR A 143 -5.60 5.79 -3.61
N GLY A 144 -6.09 5.10 -4.65
CA GLY A 144 -6.90 5.68 -5.71
C GLY A 144 -8.23 6.24 -5.17
N GLY A 145 -8.94 5.46 -4.35
CA GLY A 145 -10.18 5.88 -3.69
C GLY A 145 -9.98 7.12 -2.83
N MET A 146 -8.94 7.13 -1.98
CA MET A 146 -8.57 8.30 -1.19
C MET A 146 -8.31 9.53 -2.07
N ALA A 147 -7.51 9.40 -3.13
CA ALA A 147 -7.19 10.52 -4.02
C ALA A 147 -8.45 11.11 -4.69
N VAL A 148 -9.35 10.25 -5.19
CA VAL A 148 -10.61 10.67 -5.84
C VAL A 148 -11.53 11.39 -4.86
N HIS A 149 -11.76 10.82 -3.68
CA HIS A 149 -12.66 11.41 -2.69
C HIS A 149 -12.09 12.70 -2.09
N GLN A 150 -10.77 12.78 -1.90
CA GLN A 150 -10.12 13.99 -1.41
C GLN A 150 -10.13 15.11 -2.45
N ARG A 151 -10.06 14.82 -3.76
CA ARG A 151 -10.23 15.83 -4.82
C ARG A 151 -11.66 16.39 -4.85
N LYS A 152 -12.68 15.53 -4.75
CA LYS A 152 -14.10 15.94 -4.71
C LYS A 152 -14.44 16.80 -3.49
N ALA A 153 -13.72 16.63 -2.38
CA ALA A 153 -13.90 17.42 -1.16
C ALA A 153 -13.22 18.81 -1.20
N ALA A 154 -12.51 19.18 -2.28
CA ALA A 154 -11.99 20.53 -2.44
C ALA A 154 -13.14 21.50 -2.80
N PRO A 155 -13.27 22.66 -2.13
CA PRO A 155 -14.19 23.69 -2.58
C PRO A 155 -13.84 24.12 -4.00
N THR A 156 -14.82 24.16 -4.90
CA THR A 156 -14.68 24.85 -6.17
C THR A 156 -14.51 26.33 -5.85
N ASN A 157 -13.31 26.87 -6.07
CA ASN A 157 -13.11 28.31 -6.08
C ASN A 157 -13.96 28.85 -7.23
N ASN A 158 -15.18 29.31 -6.92
CA ASN A 158 -15.96 30.09 -7.86
C ASN A 158 -15.36 31.50 -7.80
N PRO A 159 -14.70 32.00 -8.85
CA PRO A 159 -14.33 33.41 -8.88
C PRO A 159 -15.63 34.20 -9.00
N SER A 160 -16.15 34.68 -7.88
CA SER A 160 -17.02 35.85 -7.89
C SER A 160 -16.15 37.06 -8.21
N HIS A 161 -16.52 37.76 -9.28
CA HIS A 161 -15.98 39.02 -9.83
C HIS A 161 -15.00 38.88 -10.99
#